data_AF-A0A379T460-F1
#
_entry.id   AF-A0A379T460-F1
#
_cell.length_a   1.000
_cell.length_b   1.000
_cell.length_c   1.000
_cell.angle_alpha   90.00
_cell.angle_beta   90.00
_cell.angle_gamma   90.00
#
_symmetry.space_group_name_H-M   'P 1'
#
loop_
_entity.id
_entity.type
_entity.pdbx_description
1 polymer ?
#
loop_
_entity_poly.entity_id
_entity_poly.type
_entity_poly.pdbx_seq_one_letter_code
_entity_poly.pdbx_strand_id
1 'polypeptide(L)'
;MNRSESGQLGFSVLLFQDLAVIPALALVPLLAGSADEHFDWFKVGMKVLAFAVMLIGGRYLLRPVFRFIAASGVREVFTAATLLLVLGAALFMDALGLSMALGTFIAGVLLAESEYRHELENAIDPFKGLLLGLFLYLRRYVAKSWRTLYPFIVGGGERRYPGRHKNAGVVPPGAAIWNKKF
;
A
#
# COMPACT_ATOMS: atom_id res chain seq x y z
N MET A 1 -7.31 11.83 30.71
CA MET A 1 -6.91 10.78 29.74
C MET A 1 -5.50 11.10 29.29
N ASN A 2 -4.48 10.47 29.91
CA ASN A 2 -3.09 10.71 29.55
C ASN A 2 -2.84 10.18 28.14
N ARG A 3 -2.54 11.07 27.18
CA ARG A 3 -1.88 10.68 25.94
C ARG A 3 -0.50 10.17 26.37
N SER A 4 -0.33 8.87 26.57
CA SER A 4 1.01 8.34 26.81
C SER A 4 1.82 8.59 25.55
N GLU A 5 2.96 9.26 25.70
CA GLU A 5 3.87 9.60 24.61
C GLU A 5 4.21 8.35 23.77
N SER A 6 4.34 7.20 24.45
CA SER A 6 4.54 5.88 23.84
C SER A 6 3.39 5.42 22.93
N GLY A 7 2.14 5.73 23.27
CA GLY A 7 0.97 5.36 22.46
C GLY A 7 0.87 6.19 21.17
N GLN A 8 1.18 7.49 21.25
CA GLN A 8 1.17 8.40 20.11
C GLN A 8 2.34 8.10 19.14
N LEU A 9 3.52 7.76 19.69
CA LEU A 9 4.66 7.29 18.90
C LEU A 9 4.35 5.94 18.21
N GLY A 10 3.78 4.98 18.94
CA GLY A 10 3.38 3.68 18.38
C GLY A 10 2.36 3.81 17.24
N PHE A 11 1.35 4.67 17.40
CA PHE A 11 0.37 4.92 16.34
C PHE A 11 1.00 5.56 15.09
N SER A 12 1.91 6.51 15.27
CA SER A 12 2.60 7.19 14.17
C SER A 12 3.48 6.22 13.37
N VAL A 13 4.17 5.31 14.05
CA VAL A 13 4.98 4.26 13.39
C VAL A 13 4.11 3.30 12.58
N LEU A 14 2.96 2.88 13.13
CA LEU A 14 2.04 1.98 12.43
C LEU A 14 1.44 2.64 11.18
N LEU A 15 1.10 3.93 11.24
CA LEU A 15 0.65 4.68 10.06
C LEU A 15 1.76 4.86 9.02
N PHE A 16 2.97 5.17 9.47
CA PHE A 16 4.12 5.30 8.58
C PHE A 16 4.39 4.01 7.82
N GLN A 17 4.30 2.86 8.49
CA GLN A 17 4.47 1.56 7.85
C GLN A 17 3.45 1.33 6.73
N ASP A 18 2.16 1.56 6.99
CA ASP A 18 1.11 1.39 5.98
C ASP A 18 1.33 2.30 4.76
N LEU A 19 1.78 3.54 4.99
CA LEU A 19 2.06 4.50 3.93
C LEU A 19 3.34 4.17 3.15
N ALA A 20 4.38 3.66 3.83
CA ALA A 20 5.69 3.36 3.25
C ALA A 20 5.70 2.09 2.38
N VAL A 21 4.71 1.19 2.54
CA VAL A 21 4.64 -0.07 1.78
C VAL A 21 4.52 0.17 0.27
N ILE A 22 3.76 1.18 -0.18
CA ILE A 22 3.55 1.41 -1.62
C ILE A 22 4.86 1.84 -2.33
N PRO A 23 5.59 2.87 -1.86
CA PRO A 23 6.90 3.20 -2.41
C PRO A 23 7.91 2.06 -2.28
N ALA A 24 7.93 1.35 -1.15
CA ALA A 24 8.85 0.24 -0.94
C ALA A 24 8.63 -0.90 -1.95
N LEU A 25 7.37 -1.31 -2.18
CA LEU A 25 7.03 -2.34 -3.16
C LEU A 25 7.32 -1.89 -4.59
N ALA A 26 7.20 -0.61 -4.89
CA ALA A 26 7.52 -0.10 -6.22
C ALA A 26 9.02 -0.07 -6.52
N LEU A 27 9.88 -0.02 -5.49
CA LEU A 27 11.33 -0.19 -5.64
C LEU A 27 11.73 -1.65 -5.88
N VAL A 28 10.90 -2.63 -5.49
CA VAL A 28 11.24 -4.05 -5.63
C VAL A 28 11.52 -4.44 -7.09
N PRO A 29 10.69 -4.10 -8.10
CA PRO A 29 11.01 -4.40 -9.50
C PRO A 29 12.27 -3.71 -10.02
N LEU A 30 12.63 -2.54 -9.47
CA LEU A 30 13.84 -1.80 -9.84
C LEU A 30 15.10 -2.46 -9.23
N LEU A 31 14.98 -3.01 -8.03
CA LEU A 31 16.07 -3.68 -7.31
C LEU A 31 16.22 -5.16 -7.68
N ALA A 32 15.13 -5.82 -8.06
CA ALA A 32 15.09 -7.26 -8.27
C ALA A 32 16.03 -7.72 -9.39
N GLY A 33 16.30 -6.86 -10.38
CA GLY A 33 17.14 -7.20 -11.53
C GLY A 33 16.52 -8.33 -12.37
N SER A 34 16.39 -8.14 -13.68
CA SER A 34 16.01 -9.26 -14.55
C SER A 34 17.15 -10.29 -14.49
N ALA A 35 16.90 -11.50 -13.97
CA ALA A 35 17.92 -12.52 -13.77
C ALA A 35 18.62 -12.99 -15.07
N ASP A 36 18.10 -12.62 -16.24
CA ASP A 36 18.55 -13.12 -17.55
C ASP A 36 18.91 -12.03 -18.58
N GLU A 37 18.80 -10.73 -18.27
CA GLU A 37 19.21 -9.65 -19.18
C GLU A 37 20.34 -8.81 -18.58
N HIS A 38 21.32 -8.41 -19.40
CA HIS A 38 22.30 -7.38 -19.04
C HIS A 38 21.58 -6.23 -18.33
N PHE A 39 22.07 -5.82 -17.15
CA PHE A 39 21.53 -4.68 -16.41
C PHE A 39 21.61 -3.42 -17.28
N ASP A 40 20.51 -3.11 -17.95
CA ASP A 40 20.40 -1.97 -18.84
C ASP A 40 20.13 -0.72 -17.99
N TRP A 41 21.22 -0.11 -17.52
CA TRP A 41 21.20 1.14 -16.77
C TRP A 41 20.46 2.26 -17.52
N PHE A 42 20.36 2.19 -18.85
CA PHE A 42 19.61 3.16 -19.65
C PHE A 42 18.10 3.00 -19.46
N LYS A 43 17.57 1.76 -19.47
CA LYS A 43 16.14 1.49 -19.17
C LYS A 43 15.77 1.95 -17.76
N VAL A 44 16.62 1.67 -16.77
CA VAL A 44 16.39 2.12 -15.38
C VAL A 44 16.42 3.65 -15.30
N GLY A 45 17.43 4.29 -15.91
CA GLY A 45 17.54 5.74 -15.98
C GLY A 45 16.32 6.40 -16.62
N MET A 46 15.78 5.82 -17.70
CA MET A 46 14.58 6.32 -18.37
C MET A 46 13.33 6.20 -17.49
N LYS A 47 13.16 5.10 -16.74
CA LYS A 47 12.06 4.95 -15.77
C LYS A 47 12.14 5.97 -14.64
N VAL A 48 13.34 6.20 -14.09
CA VAL A 48 13.59 7.21 -13.05
C VAL A 48 13.34 8.63 -13.58
N LEU A 49 13.79 8.91 -14.80
CA LEU A 49 13.54 10.19 -15.46
C LEU A 49 12.04 10.42 -15.70
N ALA A 50 11.33 9.43 -16.23
CA ALA A 50 9.90 9.51 -16.46
C ALA A 50 9.11 9.69 -15.15
N PHE A 51 9.55 9.04 -14.07
CA PHE A 51 9.03 9.26 -12.73
C PHE A 51 9.23 10.70 -12.24
N ALA A 52 10.44 11.26 -12.40
CA ALA A 52 10.73 12.65 -12.04
C ALA A 52 9.93 13.65 -12.90
N VAL A 53 9.82 13.38 -14.21
CA VAL A 53 8.99 14.16 -15.14
C VAL A 53 7.53 14.13 -14.72
N MET A 54 7.01 12.99 -14.25
CA MET A 54 5.64 12.93 -13.74
C MET A 54 5.43 13.72 -12.45
N LEU A 55 6.40 13.72 -11.53
CA LEU A 55 6.31 14.54 -10.31
C LEU A 55 6.26 16.04 -10.64
N ILE A 56 7.17 16.49 -11.51
CA ILE A 56 7.26 17.91 -11.91
C ILE A 56 6.07 18.28 -12.80
N GLY A 57 5.80 17.46 -13.81
CA GLY A 57 4.71 17.61 -14.76
C GLY A 57 3.36 17.61 -14.06
N GLY A 58 3.10 16.66 -13.17
CA GLY A 58 1.91 16.61 -12.34
C GLY A 58 1.73 17.90 -11.54
N ARG A 59 2.78 18.38 -10.85
CA ARG A 59 2.69 19.64 -10.09
C ARG A 59 2.39 20.87 -10.97
N TYR A 60 2.92 20.93 -12.19
CA TYR A 60 2.68 22.04 -13.12
C TYR A 60 1.32 21.94 -13.82
N LEU A 61 0.89 20.74 -14.21
CA LEU A 61 -0.38 20.48 -14.91
C LEU A 61 -1.59 20.60 -13.98
N LEU A 62 -1.42 20.26 -12.70
CA LEU A 62 -2.49 20.32 -11.70
C LEU A 62 -3.05 21.74 -11.57
N ARG A 63 -2.19 22.77 -11.53
CA ARG A 63 -2.62 24.16 -11.36
C ARG A 63 -3.60 24.67 -12.43
N PRO A 64 -3.27 24.65 -13.73
CA PRO A 64 -4.17 25.17 -14.77
C PRO A 64 -5.41 24.30 -14.96
N VAL A 65 -5.26 22.97 -14.89
CA VAL A 65 -6.37 22.02 -15.09
C VAL A 65 -7.41 22.23 -13.99
N PHE A 66 -6.99 22.20 -12.72
CA PHE A 66 -7.93 22.36 -11.61
C PHE A 66 -8.48 23.78 -11.51
N ARG A 67 -7.74 24.81 -11.93
CA ARG A 67 -8.29 26.17 -12.00
C ARG A 67 -9.43 26.28 -13.01
N PHE A 68 -9.31 25.63 -14.16
CA PHE A 68 -10.38 25.58 -15.16
C PHE A 68 -11.61 24.82 -14.64
N ILE A 69 -11.39 23.73 -13.91
CA ILE A 69 -12.46 22.92 -13.32
C ILE A 69 -13.14 23.65 -12.15
N ALA A 70 -12.38 24.29 -11.27
CA ALA A 70 -12.90 25.07 -10.15
C ALA A 70 -13.76 26.24 -10.63
N ALA A 71 -13.46 26.81 -11.81
CA ALA A 71 -14.29 27.84 -12.43
C ALA A 71 -15.71 27.34 -12.81
N SER A 72 -15.93 26.02 -12.94
CA SER A 72 -17.27 25.45 -13.17
C SER A 72 -18.17 25.50 -11.92
N GLY A 73 -17.59 25.54 -10.72
CA GLY A 73 -18.32 25.57 -9.45
C GLY A 73 -19.06 24.26 -9.09
N VAL A 74 -18.91 23.20 -9.88
CA VAL A 74 -19.66 21.94 -9.71
C VAL A 74 -18.76 20.85 -9.11
N ARG A 75 -19.17 20.26 -7.99
CA ARG A 75 -18.39 19.28 -7.21
C ARG A 75 -18.20 17.95 -7.97
N GLU A 76 -19.17 17.58 -8.79
CA GLU A 76 -19.15 16.39 -9.65
C GLU A 76 -18.01 16.47 -10.67
N VAL A 77 -17.79 17.66 -11.27
CA VAL A 77 -16.73 17.89 -12.24
C VAL A 77 -15.36 17.82 -11.57
N PHE A 78 -15.22 18.38 -10.37
CA PHE A 78 -13.99 18.25 -9.57
C PHE A 78 -13.66 16.79 -9.27
N THR A 79 -14.66 16.01 -8.83
CA THR A 79 -14.48 14.60 -8.51
C THR A 79 -14.12 13.80 -9.75
N ALA A 80 -14.81 14.01 -10.87
CA ALA A 80 -14.52 13.36 -12.14
C ALA A 80 -13.10 13.68 -12.65
N ALA A 81 -12.67 14.93 -12.55
CA ALA A 81 -11.33 15.34 -12.94
C ALA A 81 -10.24 14.77 -12.03
N THR A 82 -10.50 14.71 -10.73
CA THR A 82 -9.61 14.07 -9.76
C THR A 82 -9.42 12.59 -10.10
N LEU A 83 -10.52 11.88 -10.36
CA LEU A 83 -10.47 10.48 -10.76
C LEU A 83 -9.76 10.31 -12.10
N LEU A 84 -10.02 11.18 -13.08
CA LEU A 84 -9.36 11.15 -14.38
C LEU A 84 -7.85 11.38 -14.25
N LEU A 85 -7.42 12.29 -13.38
CA LEU A 85 -6.01 12.53 -13.11
C LEU A 85 -5.37 11.31 -12.44
N VAL A 86 -6.01 10.72 -11.42
CA VAL A 86 -5.52 9.52 -10.74
C VAL A 86 -5.42 8.33 -11.70
N LEU A 87 -6.41 8.16 -12.58
CA LEU A 87 -6.39 7.12 -13.62
C LEU A 87 -5.32 7.40 -14.68
N GLY A 88 -5.21 8.63 -15.17
CA GLY A 88 -4.18 9.03 -16.13
C GLY A 88 -2.76 8.81 -15.57
N ALA A 89 -2.57 9.11 -14.30
CA ALA A 89 -1.34 8.83 -13.55
C ALA A 89 -1.04 7.32 -13.45
N ALA A 90 -2.05 6.51 -13.15
CA ALA A 90 -1.91 5.05 -13.11
C ALA A 90 -1.52 4.47 -14.47
N LEU A 91 -2.23 4.86 -15.52
CA LEU A 91 -2.00 4.41 -16.90
C LEU A 91 -0.64 4.88 -17.43
N PHE A 92 -0.21 6.09 -17.08
CA PHE A 92 1.12 6.58 -17.42
C PHE A 92 2.22 5.71 -16.79
N MET A 93 2.06 5.33 -15.52
CA MET A 93 3.02 4.44 -14.86
C MET A 93 2.99 3.01 -15.43
N ASP A 94 1.81 2.50 -15.76
CA ASP A 94 1.67 1.19 -16.41
C ASP A 94 2.37 1.16 -17.78
N ALA A 95 2.23 2.22 -18.58
CA ALA A 95 2.91 2.35 -19.87
C ALA A 95 4.44 2.35 -19.76
N LEU A 96 4.99 2.70 -18.59
CA LEU A 96 6.42 2.65 -18.29
C LEU A 96 6.86 1.28 -17.73
N GLY A 97 5.94 0.32 -17.62
CA GLY A 97 6.18 -0.96 -16.95
C GLY A 97 6.52 -0.77 -15.47
N LEU A 98 5.89 0.22 -14.83
CA LEU A 98 5.93 0.47 -13.39
C LEU A 98 4.55 0.16 -12.80
N SER A 99 4.49 0.00 -11.48
CA SER A 99 3.23 -0.32 -10.80
C SER A 99 2.20 0.81 -10.95
N MET A 100 1.00 0.49 -11.43
CA MET A 100 -0.15 1.40 -11.43
C MET A 100 -0.40 2.03 -10.04
N ALA A 101 -0.15 1.26 -8.96
CA ALA A 101 -0.34 1.72 -7.59
C ALA A 101 0.59 2.88 -7.21
N LEU A 102 1.78 2.97 -7.80
CA LEU A 102 2.69 4.08 -7.60
C LEU A 102 2.19 5.35 -8.31
N GLY A 103 1.56 5.22 -9.48
CA GLY A 103 0.94 6.33 -10.19
C GLY A 103 -0.22 6.94 -9.41
N THR A 104 -1.13 6.09 -8.91
CA THR A 104 -2.27 6.55 -8.10
C THR A 104 -1.82 7.14 -6.76
N PHE A 105 -0.79 6.58 -6.13
CA PHE A 105 -0.20 7.12 -4.91
C PHE A 105 0.36 8.53 -5.12
N ILE A 106 1.17 8.72 -6.18
CA ILE A 106 1.76 10.02 -6.49
C ILE A 106 0.71 11.07 -6.83
N ALA A 107 -0.27 10.70 -7.66
CA ALA A 107 -1.39 11.60 -7.94
C ALA A 107 -2.10 12.04 -6.66
N GLY A 108 -2.35 11.10 -5.73
CA GLY A 108 -2.92 11.39 -4.42
C GLY A 108 -2.07 12.34 -3.57
N VAL A 109 -0.76 12.12 -3.50
CA VAL A 109 0.18 13.01 -2.76
C VAL A 109 0.19 14.41 -3.38
N LEU A 110 0.30 14.51 -4.70
CA LEU A 110 0.30 15.79 -5.41
C LEU A 110 -1.00 16.57 -5.21
N LEU A 111 -2.14 15.86 -5.19
CA LEU A 111 -3.45 16.45 -4.91
C LEU A 111 -3.57 16.92 -3.45
N ALA A 112 -3.07 16.12 -2.50
CA ALA A 112 -3.10 16.45 -1.07
C ALA A 112 -2.24 17.69 -0.72
N GLU A 113 -1.16 17.93 -1.46
CA GLU A 113 -0.31 19.12 -1.33
C GLU A 113 -0.80 20.33 -2.14
N SER A 114 -1.86 20.18 -2.94
CA SER A 114 -2.38 21.25 -3.80
C SER A 114 -3.29 22.24 -3.04
N GLU A 115 -3.53 23.41 -3.64
CA GLU A 115 -4.47 24.42 -3.12
C GLU A 115 -5.91 23.87 -3.01
N TYR A 116 -6.24 22.83 -3.77
CA TYR A 116 -7.54 22.17 -3.83
C TYR A 116 -7.73 21.04 -2.81
N ARG A 117 -6.81 20.89 -1.83
CA ARG A 117 -6.90 19.85 -0.80
C ARG A 117 -8.24 19.86 -0.05
N HIS A 118 -8.85 21.03 0.14
CA HIS A 118 -10.12 21.16 0.87
C HIS A 118 -11.29 20.65 0.03
N GLU A 119 -11.30 20.92 -1.27
CA GLU A 119 -12.31 20.38 -2.20
C GLU A 119 -12.18 18.85 -2.30
N LEU A 120 -10.94 18.36 -2.37
CA LEU A 120 -10.63 16.94 -2.32
C LEU A 120 -11.07 16.30 -1.01
N GLU A 121 -10.79 16.94 0.12
CA GLU A 121 -11.20 16.46 1.44
C GLU A 121 -12.72 16.34 1.53
N ASN A 122 -13.44 17.37 1.10
CA ASN A 122 -14.90 17.36 1.05
C ASN A 122 -15.40 16.25 0.12
N ALA A 123 -14.76 16.00 -1.03
CA ALA A 123 -15.11 14.92 -1.96
C ALA A 123 -14.92 13.52 -1.34
N ILE A 124 -13.84 13.32 -0.59
CA ILE A 124 -13.47 12.02 0.01
C ILE A 124 -14.19 11.77 1.34
N ASP A 125 -14.61 12.80 2.07
CA ASP A 125 -15.23 12.70 3.40
C ASP A 125 -16.29 11.58 3.55
N PRO A 126 -17.30 11.47 2.66
CA PRO A 126 -18.30 10.39 2.76
C PRO A 126 -17.72 8.98 2.57
N PHE A 127 -16.55 8.85 1.94
CA PHE A 127 -15.89 7.57 1.69
C PHE A 127 -14.84 7.21 2.73
N LYS A 128 -14.37 8.17 3.56
CA LYS A 128 -13.30 7.93 4.55
C LYS A 128 -13.63 6.75 5.47
N GLY A 129 -14.86 6.68 5.98
CA GLY A 129 -15.30 5.59 6.86
C GLY A 129 -15.37 4.23 6.15
N LEU A 130 -15.82 4.21 4.89
CA LEU A 130 -15.86 2.99 4.07
C LEU A 130 -14.45 2.46 3.79
N LEU A 131 -13.54 3.35 3.36
CA LEU A 131 -12.15 3.02 3.06
C LEU A 131 -11.40 2.51 4.29
N LEU A 132 -11.61 3.14 5.45
CA LEU A 132 -11.03 2.70 6.72
C LEU A 132 -11.57 1.32 7.12
N GLY A 133 -12.89 1.10 7.00
CA GLY A 133 -13.52 -0.19 7.27
C GLY A 133 -12.98 -1.31 6.38
N LEU A 134 -12.85 -1.03 5.08
CA LEU A 134 -12.29 -1.97 4.10
C LEU A 134 -10.81 -2.27 4.37
N PHE A 135 -10.01 -1.25 4.67
CA PHE A 135 -8.59 -1.40 4.97
C PHE A 135 -8.36 -2.28 6.21
N LEU A 136 -9.08 -1.99 7.30
CA LEU A 136 -9.01 -2.78 8.53
C LEU A 136 -9.51 -4.20 8.33
N TYR A 137 -10.58 -4.39 7.54
CA TYR A 137 -11.09 -5.71 7.18
C TYR A 137 -10.06 -6.52 6.39
N LEU A 138 -9.48 -5.93 5.34
CA LEU A 138 -8.50 -6.59 4.48
C LEU A 138 -7.25 -6.99 5.28
N ARG A 139 -6.71 -6.08 6.09
CA ARG A 139 -5.56 -6.37 6.96
C ARG A 139 -5.85 -7.53 7.91
N ARG A 140 -7.03 -7.55 8.52
CA ARG A 140 -7.45 -8.64 9.41
C ARG A 140 -7.65 -9.95 8.64
N TYR A 141 -8.19 -9.90 7.43
CA TYR A 141 -8.37 -11.07 6.58
C TYR A 141 -7.03 -11.69 6.19
N VAL A 142 -6.07 -10.88 5.73
CA VAL A 142 -4.70 -11.33 5.41
C VAL A 142 -4.01 -11.92 6.64
N ALA A 143 -4.12 -11.26 7.80
CA ALA A 143 -3.56 -11.78 9.05
C ALA A 143 -4.19 -13.12 9.47
N LYS A 144 -5.50 -13.28 9.29
CA LYS A 144 -6.21 -14.56 9.54
C LYS A 144 -5.74 -15.64 8.56
N SER A 145 -5.63 -15.30 7.28
CA SER A 145 -5.12 -16.21 6.25
C SER A 145 -3.71 -16.69 6.60
N TRP A 146 -2.83 -15.80 7.02
CA TRP A 146 -1.50 -16.18 7.51
C TRP A 146 -1.53 -17.04 8.76
N ARG A 147 -2.40 -16.73 9.73
CA ARG A 147 -2.56 -17.57 10.93
C ARG A 147 -2.98 -19.00 10.59
N THR A 148 -3.78 -19.19 9.53
CA THR A 148 -4.20 -20.51 9.06
C THR A 148 -3.12 -21.20 8.23
N LEU A 149 -2.42 -20.49 7.34
CA LEU A 149 -1.38 -21.09 6.49
C LEU A 149 -0.04 -21.32 7.22
N TYR A 150 0.30 -20.51 8.23
CA TYR A 150 1.57 -20.58 8.95
C TYR A 150 1.91 -21.98 9.47
N PRO A 151 1.02 -22.71 10.16
CA PRO A 151 1.31 -24.08 10.59
C PRO A 151 1.44 -25.08 9.43
N PHE A 152 0.91 -24.80 8.24
CA PHE A 152 1.13 -25.64 7.06
C PHE A 152 2.47 -25.36 6.38
N ILE A 153 2.89 -24.09 6.34
CA ILE A 153 4.20 -23.68 5.80
C ILE A 153 5.34 -24.15 6.72
N VAL A 154 5.19 -23.94 8.03
CA VAL A 154 6.22 -24.27 9.03
C VAL A 154 6.11 -25.73 9.50
N GLY A 155 4.91 -26.31 9.55
CA GLY A 155 4.68 -27.70 9.94
C GLY A 155 4.75 -28.72 8.78
N GLY A 156 5.19 -28.30 7.59
CA GLY A 156 5.33 -29.16 6.41
C GLY A 156 6.51 -30.15 6.44
N GLY A 157 7.32 -30.18 7.50
CA GLY A 157 8.54 -30.99 7.60
C GLY A 157 8.45 -32.33 8.32
N GLU A 158 7.42 -32.60 9.13
CA GLU A 158 7.41 -33.79 10.02
C GLU A 158 6.08 -34.55 9.99
N ARG A 159 5.82 -35.25 8.88
CA ARG A 159 4.87 -36.38 8.88
C ARG A 159 5.45 -37.60 8.17
N ARG A 160 6.34 -38.30 8.87
CA ARG A 160 6.62 -39.72 8.66
C ARG A 160 6.74 -40.40 10.02
N TYR A 161 5.62 -40.85 10.57
CA TYR A 161 5.60 -41.84 11.65
C TYR A 161 5.15 -43.19 11.08
N PRO A 162 6.06 -44.14 10.80
CA PRO A 162 5.73 -45.54 10.69
C PRO A 162 6.05 -46.25 12.01
N GLY A 163 5.02 -46.77 12.68
CA GLY A 163 5.14 -47.96 13.53
C GLY A 163 5.74 -47.81 14.94
N ARG A 164 4.83 -47.90 15.93
CA ARG A 164 4.92 -48.78 17.12
C ARG A 164 5.96 -48.41 18.21
N HIS A 165 5.49 -47.96 19.36
CA HIS A 165 5.33 -48.80 20.56
C HIS A 165 4.71 -47.99 21.70
N LYS A 166 3.87 -48.65 22.49
CA LYS A 166 3.26 -48.16 23.73
C LYS A 166 4.35 -47.56 24.63
N ASN A 167 4.18 -46.33 25.10
CA ASN A 167 4.49 -45.90 26.46
C ASN A 167 4.00 -44.47 26.73
N ALA A 168 3.64 -44.27 27.99
CA ALA A 168 2.84 -43.19 28.52
C ALA A 168 3.45 -41.78 28.40
N GLY A 169 2.55 -40.82 28.18
CA GLY A 169 2.52 -39.55 28.92
C GLY A 169 3.75 -38.67 28.89
N VAL A 170 3.94 -37.90 27.82
CA VAL A 170 4.60 -36.59 27.89
C VAL A 170 3.93 -35.65 26.88
N VAL A 171 3.11 -34.73 27.38
CA VAL A 171 2.61 -33.58 26.60
C VAL A 171 3.76 -32.56 26.56
N PRO A 172 4.18 -32.06 25.37
CA PRO A 172 5.27 -31.09 25.29
C PRO A 172 4.88 -29.74 25.92
N PRO A 173 5.68 -29.19 26.86
CA PRO A 173 5.43 -27.91 27.50
C PRO A 173 5.80 -26.77 26.54
N GLY A 174 4.86 -26.40 25.67
CA GLY A 174 5.07 -25.30 24.72
C GLY A 174 3.86 -24.97 23.84
N ALA A 175 2.89 -25.88 23.74
CA ALA A 175 1.66 -25.64 22.97
C ALA A 175 0.65 -24.70 23.68
N ALA A 176 0.80 -24.46 24.98
CA ALA A 176 -0.16 -23.70 25.79
C ALA A 176 0.00 -22.17 25.71
N ILE A 177 1.12 -21.66 25.19
CA ILE A 177 1.44 -20.22 25.17
C ILE A 177 0.79 -19.46 24.02
N TRP A 178 0.39 -20.15 22.95
CA TRP A 178 -0.19 -19.50 21.76
C TRP A 178 -1.72 -19.33 21.81
N ASN A 179 -2.38 -19.89 22.83
CA ASN A 179 -3.85 -19.84 22.95
C ASN A 179 -4.35 -18.75 23.91
N LYS A 180 -3.48 -17.83 24.35
CA LYS A 180 -3.92 -16.67 25.15
C LYS A 180 -3.35 -15.37 24.60
N LYS A 181 -4.29 -14.57 24.09
CA LYS A 181 -4.31 -13.12 23.86
C LYS A 181 -4.18 -12.67 22.40
N PHE A 182 -5.21 -11.88 22.05
CA PHE A 182 -5.42 -10.99 20.89
C PHE A 182 -6.11 -11.60 19.65
#